data_AF-A0A072TG56-F1
#
_entry.id   AF-A0A072TG56-F1
#
_cell.length_a   1.000
_cell.length_b   1.000
_cell.length_c   1.000
_cell.angle_alpha   90.00
_cell.angle_beta   90.00
_cell.angle_gamma   90.00
#
_symmetry.space_group_name_H-M   'P 1'
#
loop_
_entity.id
_entity.type
_entity.pdbx_description
1 polymer ?
#
loop_
_entity_poly.entity_id
_entity_poly.type
_entity_poly.pdbx_seq_one_letter_code
_entity_poly.pdbx_strand_id
1 'polypeptide(L)'
;MWMHCLLIRQLSCFQKGQDYMYEVRPDRRTIDLSVNSLSGKVSMELFRLVQVQTLNLSHNHFTGTIPKTIGGMKNMESLDLSNNKFCGEIPRSIFNASSYIANPELCGTPLKNYTTEEENPKTAKPYTENEDDDSAKESLYLGMGVGFAVGFWGIFGSLFLITKWRHAYYRFIDRVGDKLYVTSIVKLNNFDRLWSG
;
A
#
# COMPACT_ATOMS: atom_id res chain seq x y z
N MET A 1 -3.23 -8.54 23.42
CA MET A 1 -2.01 -7.96 22.81
C MET A 1 -1.83 -6.57 23.41
N TRP A 2 -0.66 -6.25 23.94
CA TRP A 2 -0.37 -4.96 24.59
C TRP A 2 0.91 -4.39 23.97
N MET A 3 0.88 -3.13 23.52
CA MET A 3 2.09 -2.44 23.06
C MET A 3 2.86 -1.96 24.29
N HIS A 4 4.11 -2.43 24.44
CA HIS A 4 4.98 -2.02 25.55
C HIS A 4 6.11 -1.13 25.02
N CYS A 5 5.96 0.19 25.20
CA CYS A 5 6.84 1.19 24.62
C CYS A 5 8.07 1.45 25.52
N LEU A 6 9.07 0.56 25.50
CA LEU A 6 10.35 0.82 26.15
C LEU A 6 11.28 1.61 25.22
N LEU A 7 11.78 2.75 25.74
CA LEU A 7 12.75 3.67 25.13
C LEU A 7 12.25 4.40 23.86
N ILE A 8 12.39 5.73 23.89
CA ILE A 8 11.80 6.72 22.97
C ILE A 8 12.33 6.64 21.51
N ARG A 9 13.16 5.64 21.19
CA ARG A 9 13.83 5.44 19.89
C ARG A 9 13.29 4.28 19.06
N GLN A 10 12.63 3.29 19.66
CA GLN A 10 12.13 2.12 18.92
C GLN A 10 10.71 1.76 19.36
N LEU A 11 9.84 1.51 18.38
CA LEU A 11 8.47 1.04 18.60
C LEU A 11 8.40 -0.45 18.23
N SER A 12 8.13 -1.30 19.22
CA SER A 12 7.97 -2.74 19.01
C SER A 12 6.49 -3.10 18.83
N CYS A 13 6.12 -3.52 17.62
CA CYS A 13 4.79 -4.04 17.28
C CYS A 13 4.85 -5.56 17.15
N PHE A 14 3.93 -6.27 17.81
CA PHE A 14 3.90 -7.73 17.84
C PHE A 14 2.62 -8.21 17.13
N GLN A 15 2.75 -9.05 16.10
CA GLN A 15 1.62 -9.52 15.30
C GLN A 15 1.82 -10.98 14.87
N LYS A 16 0.93 -11.88 15.29
CA LYS A 16 0.91 -13.32 14.90
C LYS A 16 2.25 -14.09 15.07
N GLY A 17 3.11 -13.67 16.00
CA GLY A 17 4.43 -14.28 16.20
C GLY A 17 5.56 -13.67 15.37
N GLN A 18 5.34 -12.50 14.77
CA GLN A 18 6.38 -11.66 14.19
C GLN A 18 6.56 -10.38 15.01
N ASP A 19 7.81 -10.01 15.23
CA ASP A 19 8.24 -8.87 16.04
C ASP A 19 8.78 -7.78 15.09
N TYR A 20 8.07 -6.66 15.02
CA TYR A 20 8.40 -5.53 14.16
C TYR A 20 9.00 -4.41 14.99
N MET A 21 10.29 -4.13 14.81
CA MET A 21 11.00 -3.04 15.49
C MET A 21 11.15 -1.84 14.54
N TYR A 22 10.42 -0.76 14.81
CA TYR A 22 10.48 0.47 14.01
C TYR A 22 11.35 1.53 14.68
N GLU A 23 12.37 2.03 14.00
CA GLU A 23 13.22 3.11 14.51
C GLU A 23 12.56 4.49 14.33
N VAL A 24 12.36 5.19 15.44
CA VAL A 24 11.80 6.56 15.46
C VAL A 24 12.94 7.55 15.22
N ARG A 25 13.01 8.11 14.01
CA ARG A 25 14.05 9.07 13.64
C ARG A 25 13.94 10.38 14.46
N PRO A 26 15.07 10.97 14.88
CA PRO A 26 15.07 12.11 15.82
C PRO A 26 14.86 13.48 15.16
N ASP A 27 15.08 13.58 13.84
CA ASP A 27 14.98 14.79 13.01
C ASP A 27 13.53 15.06 12.56
N ARG A 28 12.85 14.03 12.03
CA ARG A 28 11.41 14.05 11.77
C ARG A 28 10.80 12.76 12.34
N ARG A 29 9.97 12.90 13.37
CA ARG A 29 9.28 11.75 13.98
C ARG A 29 8.03 11.39 13.16
N THR A 30 8.30 10.83 12.00
CA THR A 30 7.32 10.15 11.16
C THR A 30 7.26 8.68 11.57
N ILE A 31 6.06 8.19 11.86
CA ILE A 31 5.77 6.77 12.11
C ILE A 31 4.82 6.32 11.00
N ASP A 32 5.28 5.39 10.17
CA ASP A 32 4.45 4.75 9.14
C ASP A 32 4.41 3.24 9.38
N LEU A 33 3.21 2.75 9.72
CA LEU A 33 2.89 1.34 9.90
C LEU A 33 1.83 0.88 8.88
N SER A 34 1.61 1.64 7.81
CA SER A 34 0.51 1.41 6.87
C SER A 34 0.69 0.14 6.02
N VAL A 35 -0.41 -0.31 5.39
CA VAL A 35 -0.43 -1.48 4.49
C VAL A 35 0.13 -2.74 5.16
N ASN A 36 -0.27 -2.96 6.42
CA ASN A 36 0.18 -4.09 7.22
C ASN A 36 -1.01 -4.92 7.73
N SER A 37 -0.71 -6.10 8.27
CA SER A 37 -1.72 -6.96 8.91
C SER A 37 -1.84 -6.71 10.42
N LEU A 38 -1.42 -5.56 10.96
CA LEU A 38 -1.47 -5.27 12.41
C LEU A 38 -2.93 -5.21 12.90
N SER A 39 -3.15 -5.56 14.17
CA SER A 39 -4.50 -5.70 14.70
C SER A 39 -4.64 -5.41 16.19
N GLY A 40 -5.87 -5.13 16.64
CA GLY A 40 -6.18 -4.86 18.03
C GLY A 40 -6.09 -3.38 18.39
N LYS A 41 -6.08 -3.06 19.69
CA LYS A 41 -6.18 -1.68 20.18
C LYS A 41 -4.83 -0.96 20.13
N VAL A 42 -4.76 0.17 19.43
CA VAL A 42 -3.62 1.09 19.49
C VAL A 42 -3.53 1.65 20.92
N SER A 43 -2.37 1.57 21.55
CA SER A 43 -2.21 2.06 22.92
C SER A 43 -2.21 3.59 22.95
N MET A 44 -2.78 4.16 24.02
CA MET A 44 -2.83 5.62 24.19
C MET A 44 -1.43 6.25 24.26
N GLU A 45 -0.41 5.49 24.67
CA GLU A 45 0.98 5.94 24.73
C GLU A 45 1.56 6.29 23.35
N LEU A 46 1.14 5.61 22.26
CA LEU A 46 1.54 5.99 20.90
C LEU A 46 1.02 7.40 20.55
N PHE A 47 -0.20 7.73 20.97
CA PHE A 47 -0.78 9.08 20.87
C PHE A 47 -0.31 10.05 21.97
N ARG A 48 0.63 9.64 22.84
CA ARG A 48 1.29 10.49 23.85
C ARG A 48 2.78 10.70 23.58
N LEU A 49 3.32 10.16 22.49
CA LEU A 49 4.66 10.50 22.00
C LEU A 49 4.64 11.96 21.51
N VAL A 50 4.87 12.90 22.45
CA VAL A 50 4.68 14.38 22.37
C VAL A 50 5.33 15.07 21.16
N GLN A 51 6.18 14.37 20.41
CA GLN A 51 6.95 14.91 19.29
C GLN A 51 6.64 14.23 17.93
N VAL A 52 5.68 13.30 17.84
CA VAL A 52 5.27 12.69 16.56
C VAL A 52 4.62 13.75 15.66
N GLN A 53 5.17 13.91 14.47
CA GLN A 53 4.72 14.89 13.47
C GLN A 53 3.85 14.27 12.39
N THR A 54 4.09 13.00 12.05
CA THR A 54 3.34 12.27 11.03
C THR A 54 3.07 10.88 11.55
N LEU A 55 1.80 10.48 11.61
CA LEU A 55 1.39 9.14 12.02
C LEU A 55 0.48 8.52 10.96
N ASN A 56 0.99 7.51 10.26
CA ASN A 56 0.25 6.74 9.28
C ASN A 56 0.04 5.30 9.79
N LEU A 57 -1.22 4.93 10.03
CA LEU A 57 -1.65 3.59 10.44
C LEU A 57 -2.62 2.96 9.43
N SER A 58 -2.80 3.53 8.24
CA SER A 58 -3.87 3.12 7.32
C SER A 58 -3.68 1.71 6.75
N HIS A 59 -4.76 1.14 6.20
CA HIS A 59 -4.77 -0.23 5.65
C HIS A 59 -4.25 -1.27 6.66
N ASN A 60 -4.89 -1.34 7.82
CA ASN A 60 -4.60 -2.28 8.91
C ASN A 60 -5.92 -2.82 9.51
N HIS A 61 -5.83 -3.59 10.61
CA HIS A 61 -6.97 -4.14 11.34
C HIS A 61 -7.04 -3.64 12.79
N PHE A 62 -6.59 -2.40 13.03
CA PHE A 62 -6.68 -1.79 14.37
C PHE A 62 -8.13 -1.59 14.79
N THR A 63 -8.41 -1.74 16.07
CA THR A 63 -9.76 -1.69 16.66
C THR A 63 -9.86 -0.80 17.89
N GLY A 64 -11.09 -0.42 18.25
CA GLY A 64 -11.37 0.39 19.45
C GLY A 64 -11.52 1.88 19.15
N THR A 65 -11.65 2.67 20.21
CA THR A 65 -12.00 4.09 20.14
C THR A 65 -10.79 5.00 19.91
N ILE A 66 -11.00 6.06 19.13
CA ILE A 66 -10.00 7.10 18.89
C ILE A 66 -9.98 8.06 20.11
N PRO A 67 -8.88 8.14 20.89
CA PRO A 67 -8.88 8.92 22.12
C PRO A 67 -8.98 10.43 21.85
N LYS A 68 -9.87 11.12 22.57
CA LYS A 68 -10.21 12.53 22.33
C LYS A 68 -9.02 13.50 22.49
N THR A 69 -7.94 13.06 23.14
CA THR A 69 -6.67 13.80 23.27
C THR A 69 -5.94 14.02 21.94
N ILE A 70 -6.24 13.26 20.88
CA ILE A 70 -5.59 13.40 19.56
C ILE A 70 -5.79 14.81 18.97
N GLY A 71 -6.96 15.43 19.17
CA GLY A 71 -7.22 16.81 18.74
C GLY A 71 -6.39 17.88 19.47
N GLY A 72 -5.68 17.52 20.56
CA GLY A 72 -4.81 18.42 21.33
C GLY A 72 -3.32 18.34 21.00
N MET A 73 -2.89 17.47 20.07
CA MET A 73 -1.48 17.28 19.75
C MET A 73 -0.92 18.39 18.85
N LYS A 74 -0.44 19.47 19.48
CA LYS A 74 0.11 20.67 18.80
C LYS A 74 1.26 20.41 17.81
N ASN A 75 1.96 19.29 17.93
CA ASN A 75 3.14 18.95 17.12
C ASN A 75 2.83 17.99 15.96
N MET A 76 1.60 17.48 15.84
CA MET A 76 1.26 16.49 14.81
C MET A 76 0.67 17.20 13.58
N GLU A 77 1.43 17.18 12.49
CA GLU A 77 1.13 17.82 11.20
C GLU A 77 0.17 16.97 10.37
N SER A 78 0.28 15.64 10.46
CA SER A 78 -0.48 14.69 9.66
C SER A 78 -0.80 13.41 10.43
N LEU A 79 -2.00 12.89 10.20
CA LEU A 79 -2.56 11.68 10.78
C LEU A 79 -3.34 10.94 9.70
N ASP A 80 -3.14 9.63 9.60
CA ASP A 80 -3.98 8.74 8.80
C ASP A 80 -4.31 7.47 9.58
N LEU A 81 -5.61 7.23 9.76
CA LEU A 81 -6.23 6.09 10.43
C LEU A 81 -7.25 5.39 9.50
N SER A 82 -7.22 5.69 8.20
CA SER A 82 -8.17 5.16 7.21
C SER A 82 -8.03 3.64 7.01
N ASN A 83 -9.03 3.01 6.39
CA ASN A 83 -9.00 1.58 6.05
C ASN A 83 -8.63 0.67 7.25
N ASN A 84 -9.37 0.81 8.35
CA ASN A 84 -9.17 0.14 9.62
C ASN A 84 -10.52 -0.28 10.24
N LYS A 85 -10.53 -0.69 11.52
CA LYS A 85 -11.73 -1.09 12.27
C LYS A 85 -11.87 -0.30 13.58
N PHE A 86 -11.49 0.99 13.57
CA PHE A 86 -11.77 1.89 14.68
C PHE A 86 -13.27 2.14 14.83
N CYS A 87 -13.72 2.43 16.06
CA CYS A 87 -15.14 2.54 16.39
C CYS A 87 -15.48 3.74 17.29
N GLY A 88 -16.72 4.21 17.21
CA GLY A 88 -17.26 5.30 18.02
C GLY A 88 -17.07 6.71 17.42
N GLU A 89 -17.36 7.72 18.24
CA GLU A 89 -17.33 9.13 17.83
C GLU A 89 -15.90 9.61 17.53
N ILE A 90 -15.67 10.14 16.33
CA ILE A 90 -14.41 10.81 15.98
C ILE A 90 -14.30 12.10 16.80
N PRO A 91 -13.22 12.30 17.58
CA PRO A 91 -13.03 13.57 18.28
C PRO A 91 -12.79 14.71 17.28
N ARG A 92 -13.35 15.89 17.58
CA ARG A 92 -13.02 17.14 16.89
C ARG A 92 -11.50 17.33 16.88
N SER A 93 -10.92 17.15 15.71
CA SER A 93 -9.49 17.28 15.44
C SER A 93 -9.26 18.30 14.33
N ILE A 94 -8.00 18.65 14.10
CA ILE A 94 -7.58 19.50 12.98
C ILE A 94 -7.31 18.69 11.69
N PHE A 95 -7.55 17.38 11.71
CA PHE A 95 -7.23 16.47 10.60
C PHE A 95 -8.43 16.29 9.67
N ASN A 96 -8.15 16.02 8.40
CA ASN A 96 -9.16 15.95 7.35
C ASN A 96 -10.05 14.69 7.49
N ALA A 97 -11.24 14.72 6.90
CA ALA A 97 -12.16 13.57 6.87
C ALA A 97 -11.50 12.32 6.26
N SER A 98 -10.64 12.50 5.24
CA SER A 98 -9.88 11.43 4.59
C SER A 98 -9.12 10.54 5.56
N SER A 99 -8.54 11.11 6.62
CA SER A 99 -7.79 10.42 7.67
C SER A 99 -8.60 9.39 8.47
N TYR A 100 -9.92 9.33 8.29
CA TYR A 100 -10.84 8.46 9.02
C TYR A 100 -11.70 7.57 8.10
N ILE A 101 -11.61 7.72 6.78
CA ILE A 101 -12.43 6.99 5.78
C ILE A 101 -12.22 5.47 5.88
N ALA A 102 -13.23 4.69 5.46
CA ALA A 102 -13.19 3.22 5.43
C ALA A 102 -12.92 2.57 6.81
N ASN A 103 -13.41 3.21 7.88
CA ASN A 103 -13.67 2.56 9.17
C ASN A 103 -15.20 2.43 9.35
N PRO A 104 -15.78 1.22 9.35
CA PRO A 104 -17.24 1.06 9.31
C PRO A 104 -17.95 1.40 10.63
N GLU A 105 -17.22 1.43 11.75
CA GLU A 105 -17.79 1.70 13.07
C GLU A 105 -17.49 3.14 13.59
N LEU A 106 -16.80 3.98 12.81
CA LEU A 106 -16.58 5.39 13.16
C LEU A 106 -17.79 6.26 12.77
N CYS A 107 -18.13 7.21 13.63
CA CYS A 107 -19.22 8.16 13.38
C CYS A 107 -18.87 9.59 13.82
N GLY A 108 -19.66 10.56 13.34
CA GLY A 108 -19.49 11.98 13.68
C GLY A 108 -18.47 12.73 12.82
N THR A 109 -18.46 14.06 12.98
CA THR A 109 -17.59 14.98 12.23
C THR A 109 -16.11 14.70 12.53
N PRO A 110 -15.21 14.70 11.52
CA PRO A 110 -15.37 15.28 10.19
C PRO A 110 -15.95 14.36 9.10
N LEU A 111 -16.28 13.09 9.39
CA LEU A 111 -17.01 12.28 8.41
C LEU A 111 -18.43 12.87 8.22
N LYS A 112 -18.84 13.04 6.96
CA LYS A 112 -20.25 13.24 6.61
C LYS A 112 -21.00 11.93 6.86
N ASN A 113 -22.27 11.99 7.22
CA ASN A 113 -23.10 10.79 7.46
C ASN A 113 -23.29 9.96 6.17
N TYR A 114 -22.34 9.06 5.91
CA TYR A 114 -22.59 7.81 5.20
C TYR A 114 -23.05 6.77 6.22
N THR A 115 -24.11 7.10 6.98
CA THR A 115 -24.88 6.10 7.70
C THR A 115 -25.52 5.20 6.66
N THR A 116 -25.28 3.89 6.75
CA THR A 116 -25.85 2.88 5.87
C THR A 116 -27.37 2.95 5.91
N GLU A 117 -27.98 3.43 4.83
CA GLU A 117 -29.33 3.01 4.48
C GLU A 117 -29.22 1.59 3.96
N GLU A 118 -29.82 0.63 4.67
CA GLU A 118 -29.99 -0.72 4.15
C GLU A 118 -30.96 -0.71 2.96
N GLU A 119 -30.73 -1.64 2.03
CA GLU A 119 -31.33 -1.75 0.70
C GLU A 119 -32.86 -1.48 0.63
N ASN A 120 -33.25 -0.49 -0.18
CA ASN A 120 -34.60 -0.50 -0.80
C ASN A 120 -34.62 0.28 -2.14
N PRO A 121 -34.90 -0.38 -3.30
CA PRO A 121 -34.78 0.27 -4.60
C PRO A 121 -36.09 0.86 -5.15
N LYS A 122 -36.11 2.17 -5.46
CA LYS A 122 -36.67 2.81 -6.69
C LYS A 122 -36.72 4.35 -6.61
N THR A 123 -36.38 5.01 -7.72
CA THR A 123 -36.77 6.39 -8.14
C THR A 123 -36.48 7.58 -7.18
N ALA A 124 -35.84 8.69 -7.61
CA ALA A 124 -35.49 9.15 -8.96
C ALA A 124 -34.26 10.10 -8.96
N LYS A 125 -33.69 10.33 -10.15
CA LYS A 125 -32.77 11.44 -10.46
C LYS A 125 -33.57 12.57 -11.15
N PRO A 126 -33.16 13.85 -11.06
CA PRO A 126 -32.24 14.38 -12.08
C PRO A 126 -31.16 15.39 -11.60
N TYR A 127 -29.95 15.28 -12.17
CA TYR A 127 -29.08 16.34 -12.75
C TYR A 127 -28.93 17.71 -12.02
N THR A 128 -27.73 18.31 -11.85
CA THR A 128 -26.32 17.91 -12.09
C THR A 128 -25.41 18.77 -11.15
N GLU A 129 -24.15 19.20 -11.36
CA GLU A 129 -23.17 19.18 -12.46
C GLU A 129 -21.72 19.26 -11.92
N ASN A 130 -20.77 18.62 -12.60
CA ASN A 130 -19.31 18.90 -12.66
C ASN A 130 -18.65 17.75 -13.44
N GLU A 131 -18.88 17.74 -14.76
CA GLU A 131 -17.93 17.19 -15.72
C GLU A 131 -16.69 18.13 -15.70
N ASP A 132 -15.45 17.71 -15.97
CA ASP A 132 -15.00 16.96 -17.14
C ASP A 132 -14.07 15.77 -16.84
N ASP A 133 -13.95 14.87 -17.83
CA ASP A 133 -12.79 13.98 -18.06
C ASP A 133 -12.39 12.99 -16.93
N ASP A 134 -13.27 12.03 -16.59
CA ASP A 134 -12.84 10.78 -15.92
C ASP A 134 -13.47 9.50 -16.53
N SER A 135 -14.73 9.56 -16.99
CA SER A 135 -15.43 8.44 -17.65
C SER A 135 -14.69 7.87 -18.88
N ALA A 136 -14.00 8.74 -19.63
CA ALA A 136 -13.16 8.33 -20.75
C ALA A 136 -11.91 7.55 -20.30
N LYS A 137 -11.37 7.84 -19.11
CA LYS A 137 -10.13 7.23 -18.61
C LYS A 137 -10.36 5.80 -18.15
N GLU A 138 -11.42 5.53 -17.36
CA GLU A 138 -11.74 4.15 -16.95
C GLU A 138 -12.00 3.23 -18.16
N SER A 139 -12.80 3.70 -19.11
CA SER A 139 -13.12 2.94 -20.33
C SER A 139 -11.89 2.69 -21.21
N LEU A 140 -10.96 3.66 -21.31
CA LEU A 140 -9.67 3.47 -21.96
C LEU A 140 -8.76 2.49 -21.20
N TYR A 141 -8.65 2.57 -19.88
CA TYR A 141 -7.82 1.65 -19.08
C TYR A 141 -8.36 0.21 -19.12
N LEU A 142 -9.68 0.01 -19.07
CA LEU A 142 -10.31 -1.28 -19.30
C LEU A 142 -10.00 -1.82 -20.71
N GLY A 143 -10.12 -0.97 -21.73
CA GLY A 143 -9.75 -1.32 -23.12
C GLY A 143 -8.27 -1.70 -23.26
N MET A 144 -7.36 -0.95 -22.64
CA MET A 144 -5.92 -1.26 -22.62
C MET A 144 -5.62 -2.56 -21.88
N GLY A 145 -6.27 -2.83 -20.74
CA GLY A 145 -6.09 -4.06 -19.98
C GLY A 145 -6.53 -5.31 -20.74
N VAL A 146 -7.72 -5.26 -21.36
CA VAL A 146 -8.21 -6.35 -22.23
C VAL A 146 -7.34 -6.51 -23.47
N GLY A 147 -6.93 -5.40 -24.10
CA GLY A 147 -6.02 -5.40 -25.24
C GLY A 147 -4.66 -6.02 -24.93
N PHE A 148 -4.07 -5.70 -23.77
CA PHE A 148 -2.84 -6.33 -23.28
C PHE A 148 -3.02 -7.82 -23.02
N ALA A 149 -4.10 -8.21 -22.34
CA ALA A 149 -4.37 -9.63 -22.06
C ALA A 149 -4.48 -10.45 -23.36
N VAL A 150 -5.29 -9.99 -24.32
CA VAL A 150 -5.50 -10.67 -25.61
C VAL A 150 -4.23 -10.64 -26.47
N GLY A 151 -3.53 -9.50 -26.56
CA GLY A 151 -2.30 -9.39 -27.35
C GLY A 151 -1.15 -10.24 -26.79
N PHE A 152 -0.94 -10.19 -25.47
CA PHE A 152 0.10 -10.97 -24.79
C PHE A 152 -0.19 -12.47 -24.87
N TRP A 153 -1.44 -12.91 -24.62
CA TRP A 153 -1.82 -14.32 -24.80
C TRP A 153 -1.86 -14.77 -26.27
N GLY A 154 -2.09 -13.87 -27.23
CA GLY A 154 -1.95 -14.19 -28.66
C GLY A 154 -0.50 -14.54 -29.01
N ILE A 155 0.46 -13.71 -28.58
CA ILE A 155 1.89 -13.90 -28.86
C ILE A 155 2.48 -15.06 -28.06
N PHE A 156 2.26 -15.12 -26.74
CA PHE A 156 2.80 -16.21 -25.91
C PHE A 156 2.02 -17.52 -26.06
N GLY A 157 0.69 -17.48 -26.18
CA GLY A 157 -0.14 -18.67 -26.35
C GLY A 157 0.11 -19.40 -27.67
N SER A 158 0.37 -18.68 -28.77
CA SER A 158 0.75 -19.32 -30.04
C SER A 158 2.10 -20.06 -29.97
N LEU A 159 3.06 -19.56 -29.17
CA LEU A 159 4.32 -20.27 -28.87
C LEU A 159 4.11 -21.53 -28.02
N PHE A 160 3.11 -21.55 -27.14
CA PHE A 160 2.76 -22.73 -26.35
C PHE A 160 1.98 -23.79 -27.13
N LEU A 161 1.04 -23.38 -27.99
CA LEU A 161 0.16 -24.29 -28.73
C LEU A 161 0.88 -25.05 -29.86
N ILE A 162 1.87 -24.44 -30.53
CA ILE A 162 2.58 -25.10 -31.63
C ILE A 162 3.92 -25.69 -31.17
N THR A 163 3.88 -26.95 -30.72
CA THR A 163 5.03 -27.72 -30.19
C THR A 163 6.29 -27.71 -31.08
N LYS A 164 6.14 -27.55 -32.40
CA LYS A 164 7.26 -27.42 -33.35
C LYS A 164 8.01 -26.08 -33.21
N TRP A 165 7.30 -24.98 -32.98
CA TRP A 165 7.93 -23.65 -32.78
C TRP A 165 8.65 -23.59 -31.43
N ARG A 166 8.07 -24.18 -30.37
CA ARG A 166 8.72 -24.34 -29.06
C ARG A 166 10.14 -24.93 -29.17
N HIS A 167 10.32 -26.01 -29.93
CA HIS A 167 11.66 -26.61 -30.16
C HIS A 167 12.54 -25.85 -31.18
N ALA A 168 11.98 -24.95 -32.01
CA ALA A 168 12.79 -24.03 -32.81
C ALA A 168 13.33 -22.88 -31.94
N TYR A 169 12.49 -22.34 -31.06
CA TYR A 169 12.81 -21.26 -30.12
C TYR A 169 13.91 -21.66 -29.14
N TYR A 170 13.77 -22.78 -28.41
CA TYR A 170 14.80 -23.21 -27.45
C TYR A 170 16.17 -23.40 -28.13
N ARG A 171 16.24 -24.12 -29.25
CA ARG A 171 17.49 -24.32 -30.02
C ARG A 171 18.11 -23.02 -30.57
N PHE A 172 17.34 -21.94 -30.69
CA PHE A 172 17.86 -20.61 -31.03
C PHE A 172 18.46 -19.93 -29.80
N ILE A 173 17.74 -19.95 -28.67
CA ILE A 173 18.20 -19.39 -27.39
C ILE A 173 19.50 -20.06 -26.92
N ASP A 174 19.56 -21.40 -26.94
CA ASP A 174 20.74 -22.18 -26.54
C ASP A 174 21.99 -21.73 -27.34
N ARG A 175 21.86 -21.67 -28.68
CA ARG A 175 22.92 -21.24 -29.60
C ARG A 175 23.39 -19.79 -29.37
N VAL A 176 22.49 -18.90 -28.95
CA VAL A 176 22.85 -17.52 -28.59
C VAL A 176 23.55 -17.48 -27.23
N GLY A 177 23.06 -18.27 -26.25
CA GLY A 177 23.67 -18.46 -24.93
C GLY A 177 25.11 -18.94 -25.01
N ASP A 178 25.37 -20.04 -25.72
CA ASP A 178 26.71 -20.59 -25.94
C ASP A 178 27.67 -19.54 -26.51
N LYS A 179 27.23 -18.81 -27.53
CA LYS A 179 28.05 -17.79 -28.20
C LYS A 179 28.36 -16.61 -27.28
N LEU A 180 27.41 -16.17 -26.45
CA LEU A 180 27.62 -15.12 -25.45
C LEU A 180 28.53 -15.58 -24.30
N TYR A 181 28.34 -16.81 -23.83
CA TYR A 181 29.15 -17.44 -22.77
C TYR A 181 30.62 -17.55 -23.17
N VAL A 182 30.90 -18.15 -24.34
CA VAL A 182 32.26 -18.25 -24.89
C VAL A 182 32.88 -16.88 -25.12
N THR A 183 32.12 -15.92 -25.69
CA THR A 183 32.63 -14.55 -25.92
C THR A 183 32.98 -13.85 -24.60
N SER A 184 32.20 -14.07 -23.54
CA SER A 184 32.43 -13.49 -22.22
C SER A 184 33.68 -14.09 -21.55
N ILE A 185 33.82 -15.42 -21.55
CA ILE A 185 34.99 -16.11 -20.97
C ILE A 185 36.28 -15.77 -21.72
N VAL A 186 36.26 -15.71 -23.06
CA VAL A 186 37.44 -15.32 -23.86
C VAL A 186 37.84 -13.87 -23.55
N LYS A 187 36.88 -12.96 -23.36
CA LYS A 187 37.19 -11.57 -22.95
C LYS A 187 37.77 -11.49 -21.54
N LEU A 188 37.20 -12.21 -20.56
CA LEU A 188 37.68 -12.23 -19.18
C LEU A 188 39.12 -12.76 -19.09
N ASN A 189 39.38 -13.96 -19.62
CA ASN A 189 40.70 -14.59 -19.60
C ASN A 189 41.77 -13.75 -20.34
N ASN A 190 41.38 -12.98 -21.36
CA ASN A 190 42.27 -12.03 -22.02
C ASN A 190 42.50 -10.74 -21.19
N PHE A 191 41.55 -10.35 -20.34
CA PHE A 191 41.69 -9.25 -19.39
C PHE A 191 42.61 -9.63 -18.23
N ASP A 192 42.43 -10.81 -17.64
CA ASP A 192 43.27 -11.35 -16.56
C ASP A 192 44.74 -11.46 -17.00
N ARG A 193 44.98 -11.87 -18.26
CA ARG A 193 46.31 -11.90 -18.87
C ARG A 193 46.97 -10.52 -19.05
N LEU A 194 46.19 -9.44 -19.20
CA LEU A 194 46.72 -8.08 -19.33
C LEU A 194 47.09 -7.44 -17.98
N TRP A 195 46.75 -8.09 -16.86
CA TRP A 195 47.06 -7.63 -15.49
C TRP A 195 48.08 -8.54 -14.76
N SER A 196 48.52 -9.62 -15.40
CA SER A 196 49.36 -10.68 -14.79
C SER A 196 50.79 -10.73 -15.36
N GLY A 197 51.30 -9.63 -15.90
CA GLY A 197 52.64 -9.51 -16.49
C GLY A 197 53.13 -8.06 -16.53
#